data_AF-A0AA86SAT5-F1
#
_entry.id   AF-A0AA86SAT5-F1
#
_cell.length_a   1.000
_cell.length_b   1.000
_cell.length_c   1.000
_cell.angle_alpha   90.00
_cell.angle_beta   90.00
_cell.angle_gamma   90.00
#
_symmetry.space_group_name_H-M   'P 1'
#
loop_
_entity.id
_entity.type
_entity.pdbx_description
1 polymer ?
#
loop_
_entity_poly.entity_id
_entity_poly.type
_entity_poly.pdbx_seq_one_letter_code
_entity_poly.pdbx_strand_id
1 'polypeptide(L)'
;MKGVVDVVVSPGILVEEEECASATFNFVLIVPLNFDHFNREGVLLLRGLDSRLTKDLSPDLQKLRCKVAFHALRFAKPVQELGDNIAERMKSKGPYLALHLRMEKDVWVRTGCLPGLSPEYDEMVNKERLHRPELLTAKSNMTYHERRLAGLCPLNAVEVTRLLKALGAPKNARIYWAGGQPLGGKEALQPLINEFPYLYRKEDIALPGELEPFANKASLMAAIDYIVSEKSDVFMPSHGGNMGHAIQGHRAYAGHKKYITPNKRQMLPYFLNSSLPEEEFNSIVKELHQESLGQPELRTSKARRDVTKYPVPECMCNDK
;
A
#
# COMPACT_ATOMS: atom_id res chain seq x y z
N MET A 1 30.86 28.41 2.90
CA MET A 1 30.97 26.94 2.97
C MET A 1 30.34 26.46 4.27
N LYS A 2 29.71 25.28 4.27
CA LYS A 2 28.76 24.69 5.25
C LYS A 2 27.29 25.04 4.97
N GLY A 3 26.69 24.31 4.04
CA GLY A 3 25.25 24.21 3.87
C GLY A 3 24.87 22.74 3.75
N VAL A 4 24.27 22.19 4.80
CA VAL A 4 23.51 20.93 4.79
C VAL A 4 22.60 20.95 6.03
N VAL A 5 21.29 21.10 5.84
CA VAL A 5 20.24 20.40 6.62
C VAL A 5 19.00 20.38 5.73
N ASP A 6 18.72 19.26 5.08
CA ASP A 6 17.41 18.97 4.50
C ASP A 6 16.85 17.74 5.20
N VAL A 7 15.81 17.95 6.00
CA VAL A 7 15.06 16.88 6.66
C VAL A 7 13.64 16.94 6.13
N VAL A 8 13.35 16.08 5.16
CA VAL A 8 11.99 15.91 4.66
C VAL A 8 11.61 14.45 4.79
N VAL A 9 10.56 14.21 5.56
CA VAL A 9 10.00 12.89 5.78
C VAL A 9 8.62 12.89 5.15
N SER A 10 8.46 12.08 4.12
CA SER A 10 7.19 11.94 3.41
C SER A 10 6.54 10.62 3.84
N PRO A 11 5.48 10.65 4.68
CA PRO A 11 4.51 9.57 4.76
C PRO A 11 3.45 9.81 3.68
N GLY A 12 3.54 9.12 2.55
CA GLY A 12 2.52 9.23 1.51
C GLY A 12 1.27 8.42 1.86
N ILE A 13 0.18 9.07 2.24
CA ILE A 13 -1.16 8.70 1.75
C ILE A 13 -1.54 9.83 0.79
N LEU A 14 -1.34 9.58 -0.51
CA LEU A 14 -1.84 10.44 -1.57
C LEU A 14 -3.20 9.87 -1.99
N VAL A 15 -4.26 10.62 -1.72
CA VAL A 15 -5.57 10.45 -2.35
C VAL A 15 -5.79 11.71 -3.20
N GLU A 16 -5.65 11.58 -4.52
CA GLU A 16 -6.28 12.46 -5.51
C GLU A 16 -7.61 11.77 -5.89
N GLU A 17 -8.78 12.37 -5.99
CA GLU A 17 -9.21 13.75 -6.27
C GLU A 17 -10.64 13.97 -5.71
N GLU A 18 -11.06 15.23 -5.55
CA GLU A 18 -12.41 15.74 -5.20
C GLU A 18 -12.96 15.52 -3.77
N GLU A 19 -12.35 16.15 -2.78
CA GLU A 19 -12.98 17.11 -1.85
C GLU A 19 -11.98 17.49 -0.75
N CYS A 20 -11.99 18.76 -0.37
CA CYS A 20 -11.05 19.36 0.56
C CYS A 20 -11.17 18.73 1.97
N ALA A 21 -10.18 17.95 2.39
CA ALA A 21 -9.97 17.61 3.79
C ALA A 21 -8.49 17.78 4.15
N SER A 22 -8.19 18.96 4.71
CA SER A 22 -6.91 19.27 5.34
C SER A 22 -6.57 18.24 6.43
N ALA A 23 -5.64 17.34 6.14
CA ALA A 23 -4.78 16.83 7.19
C ALA A 23 -3.65 17.85 7.35
N THR A 24 -3.81 18.78 8.29
CA THR A 24 -2.76 19.74 8.62
C THR A 24 -1.60 18.97 9.25
N PHE A 25 -0.64 18.53 8.43
CA PHE A 25 0.68 18.16 8.90
C PHE A 25 1.55 19.40 8.75
N ASN A 26 1.97 19.98 9.87
CA ASN A 26 2.98 21.04 9.86
C ASN A 26 4.30 20.43 9.38
N PHE A 27 4.56 20.53 8.08
CA PHE A 27 5.87 20.28 7.51
C PHE A 27 6.71 21.54 7.65
N VAL A 28 7.65 21.55 8.60
CA VAL A 28 8.72 22.55 8.59
C VAL A 28 9.78 22.07 7.60
N LEU A 29 9.69 22.57 6.37
CA LEU A 29 10.75 22.46 5.39
C LEU A 29 11.73 23.62 5.62
N ILE A 30 12.89 23.36 6.23
CA ILE A 30 13.96 24.36 6.30
C ILE A 30 14.76 24.26 5.00
N VAL A 31 14.33 24.93 3.93
CA VAL A 31 15.16 25.12 2.73
C VAL A 31 16.02 26.35 2.95
N PRO A 32 17.36 26.27 2.85
CA PRO A 32 18.19 27.46 2.79
C PRO A 32 17.96 28.14 1.43
N LEU A 33 17.09 29.14 1.39
CA LEU A 33 16.84 29.97 0.21
C LEU A 33 17.68 31.25 0.29
N ASN A 34 18.20 31.67 -0.86
CA ASN A 34 18.95 32.92 -0.97
C ASN A 34 17.98 34.10 -0.77
N PHE A 35 18.26 34.95 0.22
CA PHE A 35 17.27 35.76 0.93
C PHE A 35 16.76 37.04 0.21
N ASP A 36 17.29 37.39 -0.95
CA ASP A 36 17.03 38.72 -1.55
C ASP A 36 15.61 38.89 -2.15
N HIS A 37 14.84 37.81 -2.35
CA HIS A 37 13.47 37.87 -2.89
C HIS A 37 12.35 37.54 -1.89
N PHE A 38 12.69 37.17 -0.64
CA PHE A 38 11.69 36.75 0.36
C PHE A 38 10.99 37.90 1.09
N ASN A 39 11.50 39.13 0.96
CA ASN A 39 11.11 40.27 1.78
C ASN A 39 9.71 40.87 1.50
N ARG A 40 8.91 40.30 0.58
CA ARG A 40 7.59 40.88 0.23
C ARG A 40 6.37 40.08 0.67
N GLU A 41 6.43 38.76 0.67
CA GLU A 41 5.22 37.91 0.89
C GLU A 41 5.29 37.03 2.14
N GLY A 42 6.46 36.86 2.77
CA GLY A 42 6.61 36.14 4.05
C GLY A 42 6.26 34.65 4.03
N VAL A 43 5.71 34.11 2.93
CA VAL A 43 5.27 32.73 2.77
C VAL A 43 5.76 32.17 1.43
N LEU A 44 6.31 30.95 1.46
CA LEU A 44 6.68 30.20 0.26
C LEU A 44 5.85 28.92 0.16
N LEU A 45 5.12 28.78 -0.93
CA LEU A 45 4.41 27.55 -1.26
C LEU A 45 5.18 26.76 -2.33
N LEU A 46 5.74 25.61 -1.94
CA LEU A 46 6.39 24.69 -2.87
C LEU A 46 5.42 23.56 -3.25
N ARG A 47 5.06 23.47 -4.54
CA ARG A 47 4.16 22.44 -5.08
C ARG A 47 4.96 21.35 -5.81
N GLY A 48 4.45 20.11 -5.79
CA GLY A 48 5.05 18.97 -6.53
C GLY A 48 6.42 18.52 -6.01
N LEU A 49 6.68 18.69 -4.71
CA LEU A 49 7.94 18.33 -4.06
C LEU A 49 8.16 16.83 -3.97
N ASP A 50 7.10 16.05 -3.83
CA ASP A 50 7.12 14.59 -3.66
C ASP A 50 7.95 13.87 -4.74
N SER A 51 7.88 14.33 -6.00
CA SER A 51 8.66 13.80 -7.12
C SER A 51 10.12 14.27 -7.16
N ARG A 52 10.47 15.30 -6.37
CA ARG A 52 11.77 15.99 -6.40
C ARG A 52 12.65 15.69 -5.18
N LEU A 53 12.13 15.00 -4.17
CA LEU A 53 12.90 14.65 -2.97
C LEU A 53 13.91 13.53 -3.27
N THR A 54 15.18 13.77 -2.96
CA THR A 54 16.22 12.75 -3.06
C THR A 54 16.03 11.67 -1.99
N LYS A 55 16.25 10.41 -2.39
CA LYS A 55 16.31 9.27 -1.47
C LYS A 55 17.74 8.99 -1.00
N ASP A 56 18.71 9.65 -1.63
CA ASP A 56 20.12 9.53 -1.32
C ASP A 56 20.54 10.74 -0.47
N LEU A 57 20.55 10.52 0.83
CA LEU A 57 20.90 11.52 1.86
C LEU A 57 22.07 10.98 2.69
N SER A 58 22.78 11.90 3.35
CA SER A 58 23.85 11.52 4.27
C SER A 58 23.36 10.58 5.38
N PRO A 59 24.22 9.72 5.95
CA PRO A 59 23.81 8.74 6.96
C PRO A 59 23.02 9.33 8.15
N ASP A 60 23.39 10.51 8.63
CA ASP A 60 22.71 11.17 9.74
C ASP A 60 21.31 11.66 9.37
N LEU A 61 21.14 12.17 8.14
CA LEU A 61 19.83 12.55 7.62
C LEU A 61 18.94 11.31 7.39
N GLN A 62 19.50 10.18 6.97
CA GLN A 62 18.73 8.93 6.88
C GLN A 62 18.25 8.45 8.25
N LYS A 63 19.11 8.50 9.27
CA LYS A 63 18.72 8.18 10.66
C LYS A 63 17.62 9.10 11.16
N LEU A 64 17.70 10.40 10.86
CA LEU A 64 16.64 11.33 11.22
C LEU A 64 15.35 11.00 10.47
N ARG A 65 15.42 10.65 9.18
CA ARG A 65 14.26 10.18 8.42
C ARG A 65 13.61 8.95 9.04
N CYS A 66 14.41 7.98 9.48
CA CYS A 66 13.92 6.82 10.23
C CYS A 66 13.17 7.23 11.50
N LYS A 67 13.76 8.11 12.32
CA LYS A 67 13.15 8.58 13.56
C LYS A 67 11.80 9.25 13.30
N VAL A 68 11.73 10.10 12.28
CA VAL A 68 10.47 10.77 11.97
C VAL A 68 9.46 9.79 11.39
N ALA A 69 9.86 8.92 10.46
CA ALA A 69 8.97 7.95 9.80
C ALA A 69 8.35 6.96 10.78
N PHE A 70 9.13 6.42 11.72
CA PHE A 70 8.70 5.33 12.59
C PHE A 70 8.36 5.75 14.03
N HIS A 71 8.78 6.93 14.50
CA HIS A 71 8.46 7.42 15.84
C HIS A 71 7.65 8.71 15.89
N ALA A 72 8.06 9.74 15.14
CA ALA A 72 7.47 11.08 15.29
C ALA A 72 6.14 11.22 14.55
N LEU A 73 6.01 10.62 13.37
CA LEU A 73 4.77 10.64 12.61
C LEU A 73 3.74 9.71 13.26
N ARG A 74 2.64 10.31 13.70
CA ARG A 74 1.52 9.65 14.36
C ARG A 74 0.22 10.13 13.74
N PHE A 75 -0.77 9.25 13.67
CA PHE A 75 -2.12 9.66 13.31
C PHE A 75 -2.73 10.53 14.40
N ALA A 76 -3.69 11.38 14.01
CA ALA A 76 -4.47 12.14 14.97
C ALA A 76 -5.16 11.17 15.95
N LYS A 77 -5.22 11.55 17.24
CA LYS A 77 -5.69 10.70 18.33
C LYS A 77 -7.03 9.99 18.02
N PRO A 78 -8.08 10.65 17.49
CA PRO A 78 -9.34 9.97 17.18
C PRO A 78 -9.22 8.85 16.13
N VAL A 79 -8.34 9.05 15.14
CA VAL A 79 -8.07 8.04 14.09
C VAL A 79 -7.30 6.86 14.68
N GLN A 80 -6.30 7.16 15.50
CA GLN A 80 -5.49 6.16 16.19
C GLN A 80 -6.36 5.27 17.10
N GLU A 81 -7.20 5.88 17.94
CA GLU A 81 -8.08 5.16 18.87
C GLU A 81 -9.07 4.25 18.13
N LEU A 82 -9.72 4.75 17.08
CA LEU A 82 -10.66 3.92 16.31
C LEU A 82 -9.94 2.77 15.58
N GLY A 83 -8.81 3.04 14.93
CA GLY A 83 -8.01 2.02 14.27
C GLY A 83 -7.54 0.94 15.25
N ASP A 84 -7.14 1.35 16.45
CA ASP A 84 -6.72 0.45 17.53
C ASP A 84 -7.88 -0.41 18.03
N ASN A 85 -9.06 0.19 18.26
CA ASN A 85 -10.25 -0.53 18.68
C ASN A 85 -10.69 -1.58 17.64
N ILE A 86 -10.69 -1.23 16.35
CA ILE A 86 -11.03 -2.18 15.28
C ILE A 86 -10.00 -3.32 15.22
N ALA A 87 -8.70 -3.01 15.32
CA ALA A 87 -7.65 -4.01 15.35
C ALA A 87 -7.77 -4.95 16.56
N GLU A 88 -8.08 -4.40 17.75
CA GLU A 88 -8.31 -5.19 18.96
C GLU A 88 -9.52 -6.11 18.84
N ARG A 89 -10.62 -5.63 18.24
CA ARG A 89 -11.80 -6.48 17.97
C ARG A 89 -11.46 -7.63 17.04
N MET A 90 -10.69 -7.39 15.98
CA MET A 90 -10.19 -8.46 15.10
C MET A 90 -9.34 -9.47 15.88
N LYS A 91 -8.33 -8.97 16.63
CA LYS A 91 -7.41 -9.81 17.42
C LYS A 91 -8.12 -10.61 18.51
N SER A 92 -9.18 -10.06 19.11
CA SER A 92 -9.96 -10.73 20.15
C SER A 92 -10.60 -12.03 19.65
N LYS A 93 -10.76 -12.18 18.33
CA LYS A 93 -11.28 -13.39 17.68
C LYS A 93 -10.18 -14.34 17.23
N GLY A 94 -8.92 -13.95 17.28
CA GLY A 94 -7.75 -14.73 16.86
C GLY A 94 -6.85 -13.97 15.88
N PRO A 95 -5.77 -14.62 15.38
CA PRO A 95 -4.89 -14.01 14.40
C PRO A 95 -5.63 -13.72 13.10
N TYR A 96 -5.21 -12.65 12.41
CA TYR A 96 -5.83 -12.21 11.15
C TYR A 96 -4.81 -11.72 10.12
N LEU A 97 -5.18 -11.91 8.86
CA LEU A 97 -4.50 -11.41 7.68
C LEU A 97 -5.13 -10.07 7.28
N ALA A 98 -4.32 -9.04 7.05
CA ALA A 98 -4.75 -7.82 6.40
C ALA A 98 -4.45 -7.88 4.89
N LEU A 99 -5.49 -7.77 4.07
CA LEU A 99 -5.42 -7.68 2.61
C LEU A 99 -5.66 -6.25 2.16
N HIS A 100 -4.66 -5.62 1.54
CA HIS A 100 -4.88 -4.32 0.91
C HIS A 100 -5.26 -4.53 -0.56
N LEU A 101 -6.57 -4.43 -0.86
CA LEU A 101 -7.14 -4.67 -2.17
C LEU A 101 -7.22 -3.38 -2.97
N ARG A 102 -6.44 -3.30 -4.05
CA ARG A 102 -6.44 -2.20 -5.01
C ARG A 102 -7.30 -2.53 -6.23
N MET A 103 -8.60 -2.70 -6.00
CA MET A 103 -9.59 -3.12 -7.01
C MET A 103 -10.56 -1.99 -7.41
N GLU A 104 -10.27 -0.75 -7.04
CA GLU A 104 -11.09 0.42 -7.33
C GLU A 104 -11.01 0.82 -8.82
N LYS A 105 -12.07 1.48 -9.34
CA LYS A 105 -12.17 1.87 -10.76
C LYS A 105 -10.96 2.67 -11.23
N ASP A 106 -10.55 3.66 -10.45
CA ASP A 106 -9.42 4.54 -10.74
C ASP A 106 -8.09 3.77 -10.85
N VAL A 107 -7.91 2.69 -10.07
CA VAL A 107 -6.71 1.84 -10.17
C VAL A 107 -6.65 1.12 -11.50
N TRP A 108 -7.76 0.51 -11.95
CA TRP A 108 -7.81 -0.19 -13.24
C TRP A 108 -7.55 0.77 -14.40
N VAL A 109 -8.14 1.96 -14.35
CA VAL A 109 -7.95 3.03 -15.34
C VAL A 109 -6.48 3.45 -15.42
N ARG A 110 -5.87 3.82 -14.28
CA ARG A 110 -4.48 4.29 -14.21
C ARG A 110 -3.46 3.23 -14.65
N THR A 111 -3.69 1.97 -14.28
CA THR A 111 -2.76 0.87 -14.59
C THR A 111 -2.87 0.39 -16.02
N GLY A 112 -4.03 0.53 -16.65
CA GLY A 112 -4.31 0.02 -17.99
C GLY A 112 -4.44 -1.48 -18.07
N CYS A 113 -4.95 -2.05 -16.99
CA CYS A 113 -5.19 -3.47 -16.84
C CYS A 113 -6.70 -3.73 -16.90
N LEU A 114 -7.06 -4.94 -17.30
CA LEU A 114 -8.45 -5.40 -17.23
C LEU A 114 -8.76 -5.92 -15.83
N PRO A 115 -9.94 -5.59 -15.26
CA PRO A 115 -10.35 -6.07 -13.94
C PRO A 115 -10.60 -7.59 -13.91
N GLY A 116 -10.89 -8.21 -15.07
CA GLY A 116 -11.20 -9.64 -15.15
C GLY A 116 -12.57 -9.96 -14.53
N LEU A 117 -13.56 -9.12 -14.79
CA LEU A 117 -14.95 -9.27 -14.37
C LEU A 117 -15.80 -9.70 -15.57
N SER A 118 -16.43 -8.75 -16.27
CA SER A 118 -17.19 -8.98 -17.51
C SER A 118 -16.68 -8.03 -18.61
N PRO A 119 -16.98 -8.33 -19.90
CA PRO A 119 -16.62 -7.44 -21.01
C PRO A 119 -17.15 -6.01 -20.86
N GLU A 120 -18.28 -5.82 -20.17
CA GLU A 120 -18.87 -4.51 -19.89
C GLU A 120 -17.97 -3.66 -18.98
N TYR A 121 -17.35 -4.27 -17.96
CA TYR A 121 -16.38 -3.59 -17.10
C TYR A 121 -15.08 -3.28 -17.86
N ASP A 122 -14.66 -4.16 -18.76
CA ASP A 122 -13.49 -3.93 -19.61
C ASP A 122 -13.72 -2.71 -20.53
N GLU A 123 -14.90 -2.62 -21.15
CA GLU A 123 -15.30 -1.46 -21.96
C GLU A 123 -15.37 -0.18 -21.13
N MET A 124 -15.95 -0.24 -19.92
CA MET A 124 -16.03 0.91 -19.01
C MET A 124 -14.64 1.47 -18.66
N VAL A 125 -13.69 0.59 -18.31
CA VAL A 125 -12.30 1.01 -18.00
C VAL A 125 -11.63 1.58 -19.24
N ASN A 126 -11.80 0.96 -20.41
CA ASN A 126 -11.22 1.44 -21.66
C ASN A 126 -11.78 2.80 -22.08
N LYS A 127 -13.09 3.02 -21.95
CA LYS A 127 -13.73 4.31 -22.25
C LYS A 127 -13.20 5.43 -21.35
N GLU A 128 -13.10 5.19 -20.05
CA GLU A 128 -12.52 6.17 -19.11
C GLU A 128 -11.06 6.49 -19.46
N ARG A 129 -10.27 5.47 -19.81
CA ARG A 129 -8.87 5.65 -20.24
C ARG A 129 -8.74 6.52 -21.48
N LEU A 130 -9.64 6.38 -22.45
CA LEU A 130 -9.66 7.22 -23.65
C LEU A 130 -10.05 8.66 -23.34
N HIS A 131 -10.95 8.87 -22.37
CA HIS A 131 -11.35 10.20 -21.93
C HIS A 131 -10.32 10.90 -21.05
N ARG A 132 -9.53 10.15 -20.26
CA ARG A 132 -8.55 10.68 -19.30
C ARG A 132 -7.15 10.07 -19.49
N PRO A 133 -6.50 10.27 -20.64
CA PRO A 133 -5.20 9.67 -20.95
C PRO A 133 -4.06 10.11 -20.01
N GLU A 134 -4.20 11.27 -19.37
CA GLU A 134 -3.25 11.83 -18.40
C GLU A 134 -3.09 10.99 -17.13
N LEU A 135 -4.09 10.18 -16.79
CA LEU A 135 -4.08 9.34 -15.58
C LEU A 135 -3.21 8.08 -15.71
N LEU A 136 -2.68 7.76 -16.90
CA LEU A 136 -1.82 6.60 -17.08
C LEU A 136 -0.51 6.74 -16.30
N THR A 137 -0.29 5.85 -15.34
CA THR A 137 0.92 5.84 -14.49
C THR A 137 2.19 5.50 -15.29
N ALA A 138 2.04 4.91 -16.48
CA ALA A 138 3.15 4.64 -17.39
C ALA A 138 2.71 4.81 -18.85
N LYS A 139 3.28 5.80 -19.54
CA LYS A 139 3.10 6.08 -20.98
C LYS A 139 3.80 5.03 -21.87
N SER A 140 3.73 3.77 -21.50
CA SER A 140 4.25 2.65 -22.30
C SER A 140 3.17 2.12 -23.24
N ASN A 141 3.54 1.81 -24.48
CA ASN A 141 2.66 1.21 -25.50
C ASN A 141 2.31 -0.28 -25.25
N MET A 142 2.44 -0.74 -24.00
CA MET A 142 2.13 -2.11 -23.61
C MET A 142 0.62 -2.35 -23.59
N THR A 143 0.21 -3.46 -24.18
CA THR A 143 -1.13 -4.04 -24.08
C THR A 143 -1.46 -4.44 -22.63
N TYR A 144 -2.74 -4.68 -22.35
CA TYR A 144 -3.16 -5.13 -21.02
C TYR A 144 -2.51 -6.46 -20.62
N HIS A 145 -2.33 -7.39 -21.59
CA HIS A 145 -1.67 -8.68 -21.36
C HIS A 145 -0.20 -8.51 -20.99
N GLU A 146 0.53 -7.68 -21.72
CA GLU A 146 1.94 -7.41 -21.43
C GLU A 146 2.10 -6.75 -20.07
N ARG A 147 1.22 -5.81 -19.71
CA ARG A 147 1.21 -5.17 -18.37
C ARG A 147 0.97 -6.21 -17.27
N ARG A 148 0.04 -7.14 -17.50
CA ARG A 148 -0.25 -8.23 -16.57
C ARG A 148 0.97 -9.11 -16.37
N LEU A 149 1.55 -9.64 -17.44
CA LEU A 149 2.74 -10.51 -17.36
C LEU A 149 3.98 -9.79 -16.79
N ALA A 150 4.10 -8.49 -16.99
CA ALA A 150 5.15 -7.67 -16.36
C ALA A 150 4.92 -7.42 -14.85
N GLY A 151 3.78 -7.85 -14.29
CA GLY A 151 3.42 -7.62 -12.89
C GLY A 151 2.97 -6.18 -12.60
N LEU A 152 2.56 -5.43 -13.63
CA LEU A 152 2.10 -4.04 -13.51
C LEU A 152 0.61 -3.92 -13.19
N CYS A 153 -0.13 -5.03 -13.18
CA CYS A 153 -1.56 -5.04 -12.83
C CYS A 153 -1.80 -5.32 -11.34
N PRO A 154 -2.89 -4.81 -10.75
CA PRO A 154 -3.41 -5.33 -9.50
C PRO A 154 -3.83 -6.79 -9.66
N LEU A 155 -3.72 -7.56 -8.58
CA LEU A 155 -4.35 -8.88 -8.52
C LEU A 155 -5.85 -8.72 -8.28
N ASN A 156 -6.67 -9.43 -9.04
CA ASN A 156 -8.11 -9.50 -8.81
C ASN A 156 -8.46 -10.54 -7.72
N ALA A 157 -9.73 -10.61 -7.32
CA ALA A 157 -10.14 -11.50 -6.23
C ALA A 157 -9.84 -12.99 -6.50
N VAL A 158 -9.97 -13.45 -7.75
CA VAL A 158 -9.64 -14.85 -8.12
C VAL A 158 -8.16 -15.11 -7.88
N GLU A 159 -7.29 -14.21 -8.32
CA GLU A 159 -5.85 -14.35 -8.18
C GLU A 159 -5.40 -14.25 -6.72
N VAL A 160 -5.95 -13.30 -5.96
CA VAL A 160 -5.69 -13.18 -4.52
C VAL A 160 -6.13 -14.45 -3.80
N THR A 161 -7.31 -14.98 -4.12
CA THR A 161 -7.83 -16.23 -3.51
C THR A 161 -6.89 -17.40 -3.78
N ARG A 162 -6.54 -17.63 -5.06
CA ARG A 162 -5.63 -18.72 -5.46
C ARG A 162 -4.25 -18.59 -4.82
N LEU A 163 -3.71 -17.38 -4.75
CA LEU A 163 -2.42 -17.12 -4.09
C LEU A 163 -2.47 -17.49 -2.60
N LEU A 164 -3.50 -17.05 -1.88
CA LEU A 164 -3.62 -17.35 -0.44
C LEU A 164 -3.78 -18.85 -0.18
N LYS A 165 -4.62 -19.54 -0.96
CA LYS A 165 -4.76 -21.01 -0.89
C LYS A 165 -3.42 -21.71 -1.10
N ALA A 166 -2.71 -21.33 -2.16
CA ALA A 166 -1.43 -21.92 -2.50
C ALA A 166 -0.37 -21.69 -1.41
N LEU A 167 -0.38 -20.52 -0.76
CA LEU A 167 0.48 -20.21 0.39
C LEU A 167 0.04 -20.90 1.69
N GLY A 168 -1.04 -21.68 1.68
CA GLY A 168 -1.50 -22.49 2.81
C GLY A 168 -2.41 -21.75 3.79
N ALA A 169 -3.07 -20.67 3.36
CA ALA A 169 -4.09 -20.03 4.19
C ALA A 169 -5.26 -21.00 4.42
N PRO A 170 -5.66 -21.26 5.69
CA PRO A 170 -6.77 -22.16 5.96
C PRO A 170 -8.10 -21.49 5.60
N LYS A 171 -9.13 -22.27 5.28
CA LYS A 171 -10.47 -21.74 4.96
C LYS A 171 -11.05 -20.86 6.05
N ASN A 172 -10.75 -21.14 7.32
CA ASN A 172 -11.19 -20.34 8.46
C ASN A 172 -10.28 -19.13 8.76
N ALA A 173 -9.36 -18.78 7.88
CA ALA A 173 -8.55 -17.58 8.02
C ALA A 173 -9.45 -16.35 8.17
N ARG A 174 -9.17 -15.53 9.18
CA ARG A 174 -9.83 -14.22 9.35
C ARG A 174 -9.08 -13.19 8.54
N ILE A 175 -9.82 -12.49 7.69
CA ILE A 175 -9.25 -11.53 6.77
C ILE A 175 -9.89 -10.17 7.03
N TYR A 176 -9.06 -9.19 7.38
CA TYR A 176 -9.41 -7.78 7.26
C TYR A 176 -9.03 -7.32 5.86
N TRP A 177 -9.94 -6.75 5.09
CA TRP A 177 -9.60 -6.16 3.80
C TRP A 177 -9.69 -4.63 3.86
N ALA A 178 -8.59 -4.00 3.46
CA ALA A 178 -8.40 -2.56 3.34
C ALA A 178 -8.52 -2.15 1.87
N GLY A 179 -9.17 -1.03 1.60
CA GLY A 179 -9.32 -0.49 0.24
C GLY A 179 -10.61 0.30 0.07
N GLY A 180 -10.71 0.96 -1.09
CA GLY A 180 -11.94 1.63 -1.51
C GLY A 180 -12.99 0.66 -2.05
N GLN A 181 -14.06 1.21 -2.63
CA GLN A 181 -15.10 0.41 -3.27
C GLN A 181 -14.52 -0.33 -4.50
N PRO A 182 -14.55 -1.67 -4.54
CA PRO A 182 -14.10 -2.41 -5.71
C PRO A 182 -15.01 -2.14 -6.91
N LEU A 183 -14.41 -2.04 -8.10
CA LEU A 183 -15.17 -2.09 -9.35
C LEU A 183 -15.92 -3.42 -9.42
N GLY A 184 -17.23 -3.38 -9.69
CA GLY A 184 -18.08 -4.56 -9.62
C GLY A 184 -18.59 -4.91 -8.21
N GLY A 185 -18.38 -4.03 -7.23
CA GLY A 185 -19.04 -4.13 -5.92
C GLY A 185 -18.69 -5.39 -5.13
N LYS A 186 -19.64 -5.87 -4.32
CA LYS A 186 -19.43 -7.04 -3.47
C LYS A 186 -19.28 -8.31 -4.30
N GLU A 187 -19.88 -8.34 -5.48
CA GLU A 187 -19.83 -9.43 -6.46
C GLU A 187 -18.39 -9.69 -6.92
N ALA A 188 -17.60 -8.63 -7.11
CA ALA A 188 -16.18 -8.73 -7.44
C ALA A 188 -15.34 -9.44 -6.35
N LEU A 189 -15.82 -9.50 -5.11
CA LEU A 189 -15.15 -10.18 -3.98
C LEU A 189 -15.63 -11.62 -3.75
N GLN A 190 -16.61 -12.11 -4.52
CA GLN A 190 -17.17 -13.47 -4.34
C GLN A 190 -16.12 -14.60 -4.33
N PRO A 191 -15.06 -14.60 -5.17
CA PRO A 191 -14.02 -15.61 -5.09
C PRO A 191 -13.37 -15.70 -3.70
N LEU A 192 -13.14 -14.54 -3.05
CA LEU A 192 -12.57 -14.49 -1.71
C LEU A 192 -13.59 -14.92 -0.66
N ILE A 193 -14.83 -14.43 -0.75
CA ILE A 193 -15.91 -14.73 0.21
C ILE A 193 -16.20 -16.23 0.25
N ASN A 194 -16.21 -16.89 -0.92
CA ASN A 194 -16.50 -18.32 -1.03
C ASN A 194 -15.40 -19.20 -0.42
N GLU A 195 -14.14 -18.79 -0.52
CA GLU A 195 -13.01 -19.56 0.04
C GLU A 195 -12.73 -19.21 1.51
N PHE A 196 -12.87 -17.93 1.87
CA PHE A 196 -12.57 -17.38 3.19
C PHE A 196 -13.80 -16.63 3.73
N PRO A 197 -14.75 -17.33 4.36
CA PRO A 197 -16.02 -16.74 4.81
C PRO A 197 -15.87 -15.68 5.90
N TYR A 198 -14.74 -15.62 6.61
CA TYR A 198 -14.45 -14.61 7.63
C TYR A 198 -13.71 -13.40 7.03
N LEU A 199 -14.35 -12.74 6.07
CA LEU A 199 -13.85 -11.55 5.37
C LEU A 199 -14.57 -10.29 5.87
N TYR A 200 -13.83 -9.36 6.45
CA TYR A 200 -14.35 -8.15 7.09
C TYR A 200 -13.65 -6.88 6.60
N ARG A 201 -14.36 -5.76 6.55
CA ARG A 201 -13.82 -4.41 6.43
C ARG A 201 -14.14 -3.60 7.68
N LYS A 202 -13.56 -2.40 7.81
CA LYS A 202 -13.81 -1.48 8.95
C LYS A 202 -15.30 -1.27 9.23
N GLU A 203 -16.13 -1.19 8.19
CA GLU A 203 -17.58 -1.01 8.28
C GLU A 203 -18.30 -2.21 8.91
N ASP A 204 -17.74 -3.42 8.84
CA ASP A 204 -18.32 -4.62 9.47
C ASP A 204 -17.95 -4.74 10.96
N ILE A 205 -16.87 -4.06 11.39
CA ILE A 205 -16.24 -4.24 12.71
C ILE A 205 -16.47 -3.03 13.62
N ALA A 206 -16.64 -1.84 13.03
CA ALA A 206 -16.97 -0.62 13.76
C ALA A 206 -18.36 -0.74 14.39
N LEU A 207 -18.51 -0.20 15.60
CA LEU A 207 -19.81 -0.07 16.25
C LEU A 207 -20.62 1.05 15.57
N PRO A 208 -21.96 1.02 15.69
CA PRO A 208 -22.81 2.08 15.16
C PRO A 208 -22.31 3.47 15.61
N GLY A 209 -22.16 4.39 14.66
CA GLY A 209 -21.71 5.76 14.90
C GLY A 209 -20.19 5.98 14.94
N GLU A 210 -19.37 4.94 15.12
CA GLU A 210 -17.91 5.14 15.29
C GLU A 210 -17.21 5.68 14.04
N LEU A 211 -17.71 5.35 12.84
CA LEU A 211 -17.15 5.80 11.57
C LEU A 211 -17.72 7.13 11.08
N GLU A 212 -18.85 7.61 11.64
CA GLU A 212 -19.53 8.83 11.19
C GLU A 212 -18.62 10.08 11.19
N PRO A 213 -17.72 10.30 12.17
CA PRO A 213 -16.80 11.45 12.15
C PRO A 213 -15.82 11.48 10.95
N PHE A 214 -15.68 10.35 10.26
CA PHE A 214 -14.71 10.11 9.18
C PHE A 214 -15.34 9.80 7.82
N ALA A 215 -16.67 9.61 7.74
CA ALA A 215 -17.36 9.04 6.57
C ALA A 215 -17.02 9.72 5.23
N ASN A 216 -16.85 11.04 5.23
CA ASN A 216 -16.56 11.83 4.02
C ASN A 216 -15.08 12.26 3.93
N LYS A 217 -14.19 11.58 4.66
CA LYS A 217 -12.77 11.92 4.75
C LYS A 217 -11.94 10.71 4.33
N ALA A 218 -11.82 10.51 3.02
CA ALA A 218 -11.15 9.35 2.43
C ALA A 218 -9.75 9.09 3.01
N SER A 219 -8.95 10.14 3.22
CA SER A 219 -7.62 10.03 3.82
C SER A 219 -7.64 9.53 5.27
N LEU A 220 -8.65 9.91 6.07
CA LEU A 220 -8.78 9.42 7.45
C LEU A 220 -9.31 7.99 7.48
N MET A 221 -10.21 7.64 6.57
CA MET A 221 -10.68 6.25 6.40
C MET A 221 -9.53 5.32 5.98
N ALA A 222 -8.66 5.77 5.07
CA ALA A 222 -7.45 5.05 4.69
C ALA A 222 -6.43 4.95 5.84
N ALA A 223 -6.38 5.96 6.72
CA ALA A 223 -5.54 5.92 7.92
C ALA A 223 -6.02 4.87 8.94
N ILE A 224 -7.35 4.70 9.09
CA ILE A 224 -7.91 3.60 9.89
C ILE A 224 -7.50 2.25 9.30
N ASP A 225 -7.68 2.08 7.98
CA ASP A 225 -7.25 0.87 7.27
C ASP A 225 -5.75 0.59 7.48
N TYR A 226 -4.92 1.63 7.47
CA TYR A 226 -3.49 1.55 7.73
C TYR A 226 -3.18 0.99 9.11
N ILE A 227 -3.81 1.53 10.17
CA ILE A 227 -3.58 1.10 11.55
C ILE A 227 -3.97 -0.37 11.73
N VAL A 228 -5.17 -0.75 11.25
CA VAL A 228 -5.65 -2.14 11.35
C VAL A 228 -4.74 -3.09 10.58
N SER A 229 -4.22 -2.65 9.44
CA SER A 229 -3.30 -3.44 8.60
C SER A 229 -1.92 -3.59 9.24
N GLU A 230 -1.34 -2.54 9.83
CA GLU A 230 -0.05 -2.58 10.52
C GLU A 230 -0.10 -3.57 11.69
N LYS A 231 -1.22 -3.58 12.43
CA LYS A 231 -1.42 -4.41 13.62
C LYS A 231 -1.69 -5.89 13.33
N SER A 232 -1.92 -6.27 12.08
CA SER A 232 -2.20 -7.65 11.66
C SER A 232 -1.01 -8.60 11.83
N ASP A 233 -1.29 -9.91 11.88
CA ASP A 233 -0.26 -10.96 11.94
C ASP A 233 0.43 -11.15 10.59
N VAL A 234 -0.32 -11.01 9.50
CA VAL A 234 0.17 -11.09 8.13
C VAL A 234 -0.43 -9.94 7.33
N PHE A 235 0.37 -9.28 6.49
CA PHE A 235 -0.12 -8.29 5.54
C PHE A 235 0.21 -8.70 4.10
N MET A 236 -0.73 -8.51 3.17
CA MET A 236 -0.49 -8.70 1.74
C MET A 236 -1.23 -7.63 0.92
N PRO A 237 -0.55 -6.85 0.08
CA PRO A 237 -1.22 -5.97 -0.87
C PRO A 237 -1.47 -6.68 -2.22
N SER A 238 -2.61 -6.43 -2.85
CA SER A 238 -2.90 -6.94 -4.21
C SER A 238 -2.13 -6.19 -5.30
N HIS A 239 -1.65 -4.98 -4.98
CA HIS A 239 -0.87 -4.15 -5.90
C HIS A 239 0.14 -3.27 -5.15
N GLY A 240 1.13 -2.74 -5.88
CA GLY A 240 2.03 -1.73 -5.34
C GLY A 240 1.28 -0.45 -4.97
N GLY A 241 1.86 0.34 -4.07
CA GLY A 241 1.27 1.61 -3.64
C GLY A 241 1.89 2.10 -2.34
N ASN A 242 1.58 3.34 -1.96
CA ASN A 242 2.22 3.99 -0.82
C ASN A 242 1.91 3.29 0.50
N MET A 243 0.66 2.88 0.74
CA MET A 243 0.28 2.12 1.94
C MET A 243 1.05 0.80 2.05
N GLY A 244 1.14 0.03 0.95
CA GLY A 244 1.90 -1.22 0.94
C GLY A 244 3.39 -1.01 1.23
N HIS A 245 3.98 0.08 0.74
CA HIS A 245 5.38 0.45 1.00
C HIS A 245 5.62 0.86 2.46
N ALA A 246 4.76 1.72 3.00
CA ALA A 246 4.88 2.19 4.37
C ALA A 246 4.66 1.05 5.37
N ILE A 247 3.67 0.17 5.15
CA ILE A 247 3.46 -1.01 5.99
C ILE A 247 4.64 -1.97 5.93
N GLN A 248 5.24 -2.19 4.74
CA GLN A 248 6.45 -3.01 4.62
C GLN A 248 7.56 -2.47 5.53
N GLY A 249 7.81 -1.16 5.48
CA GLY A 249 8.83 -0.53 6.31
C GLY A 249 8.51 -0.60 7.79
N HIS A 250 7.27 -0.28 8.21
CA HIS A 250 6.87 -0.37 9.62
C HIS A 250 7.01 -1.79 10.17
N ARG A 251 6.60 -2.80 9.40
CA ARG A 251 6.70 -4.21 9.80
C ARG A 251 8.14 -4.68 9.86
N ALA A 252 9.02 -4.22 8.96
CA ALA A 252 10.45 -4.49 9.04
C ALA A 252 11.08 -3.78 10.25
N TYR A 253 10.69 -2.52 10.51
CA TYR A 253 11.20 -1.70 11.60
C TYR A 253 10.82 -2.25 12.99
N ALA A 254 9.59 -2.72 13.16
CA ALA A 254 9.03 -3.18 14.44
C ALA A 254 9.45 -4.60 14.85
N GLY A 255 10.63 -5.06 14.43
CA GLY A 255 11.12 -6.42 14.76
C GLY A 255 10.60 -7.52 13.83
N HIS A 256 10.45 -7.20 12.53
CA HIS A 256 10.02 -8.10 11.47
C HIS A 256 8.67 -8.81 11.71
N LYS A 257 7.61 -8.27 11.11
CA LYS A 257 6.31 -8.95 11.00
C LYS A 257 6.05 -9.41 9.55
N LYS A 258 5.40 -10.57 9.37
CA LYS A 258 5.22 -11.21 8.06
C LYS A 258 4.55 -10.29 7.03
N TYR A 259 5.19 -10.03 5.90
CA TYR A 259 4.67 -9.23 4.79
C TYR A 259 4.80 -10.02 3.50
N ILE A 260 3.68 -10.41 2.89
CA ILE A 260 3.71 -11.16 1.63
C ILE A 260 3.82 -10.17 0.49
N THR A 261 4.90 -10.26 -0.29
CA THR A 261 5.03 -9.57 -1.58
C THR A 261 4.65 -10.53 -2.70
N PRO A 262 3.51 -10.34 -3.40
CA PRO A 262 3.17 -11.23 -4.51
C PRO A 262 4.20 -11.12 -5.64
N ASN A 263 4.81 -12.24 -6.02
CA ASN A 263 5.76 -12.32 -7.14
C ASN A 263 5.04 -12.39 -8.49
N LYS A 264 4.22 -11.38 -8.76
CA LYS A 264 3.29 -11.31 -9.90
C LYS A 264 3.92 -11.72 -11.23
N ARG A 265 5.09 -11.16 -11.57
CA ARG A 265 5.79 -11.46 -12.83
C ARG A 265 6.14 -12.94 -13.00
N GLN A 266 6.55 -13.61 -11.91
CA GLN A 266 6.96 -15.01 -11.97
C GLN A 266 5.76 -15.95 -11.81
N MET A 267 4.75 -15.57 -11.03
CA MET A 267 3.62 -16.45 -10.74
C MET A 267 2.53 -16.41 -11.82
N LEU A 268 2.27 -15.25 -12.45
CA LEU A 268 1.12 -15.09 -13.36
C LEU A 268 1.09 -16.06 -14.56
N PRO A 269 2.23 -16.46 -15.18
CA PRO A 269 2.22 -17.49 -16.22
C PRO A 269 1.56 -18.81 -15.75
N TYR A 270 1.78 -19.23 -14.51
CA TYR A 270 1.17 -20.43 -13.94
C TYR A 270 -0.31 -20.25 -13.61
N PHE A 271 -0.74 -19.02 -13.31
CA PHE A 271 -2.16 -18.73 -13.09
C PHE A 271 -2.98 -18.86 -14.37
N LEU A 272 -2.36 -18.61 -15.53
CA LEU A 272 -2.97 -18.71 -16.85
C LEU A 272 -2.96 -20.14 -17.42
N ASN A 273 -2.17 -21.05 -16.84
CA ASN A 273 -2.11 -22.44 -17.26
C ASN A 273 -3.23 -23.25 -16.60
N SER A 274 -4.33 -23.46 -17.32
CA SER A 274 -5.47 -24.27 -16.86
C SER A 274 -5.20 -25.77 -16.78
N SER A 275 -4.12 -26.26 -17.40
CA SER A 275 -3.76 -27.68 -17.40
C SER A 275 -2.84 -28.07 -16.24
N LEU A 276 -2.37 -27.09 -15.45
CA LEU A 276 -1.46 -27.32 -14.33
C LEU A 276 -2.22 -27.91 -13.12
N PRO A 277 -1.82 -29.10 -12.60
CA PRO A 277 -2.44 -29.67 -11.40
C PRO A 277 -2.34 -28.74 -10.19
N GLU A 278 -3.36 -28.73 -9.33
CA GLU A 278 -3.43 -27.82 -8.17
C GLU A 278 -2.27 -28.04 -7.18
N GLU A 279 -1.85 -29.28 -6.96
CA GLU A 279 -0.73 -29.61 -6.07
C GLU A 279 0.61 -29.05 -6.59
N GLU A 280 0.83 -29.15 -7.90
CA GLU A 280 2.02 -28.63 -8.57
C GLU A 280 2.02 -27.09 -8.54
N PHE A 281 0.88 -26.48 -8.89
CA PHE A 281 0.67 -25.04 -8.78
C PHE A 281 0.98 -24.52 -7.37
N ASN A 282 0.46 -25.19 -6.34
CA ASN A 282 0.68 -24.81 -4.95
C ASN A 282 2.15 -24.90 -4.56
N SER A 283 2.86 -25.93 -5.02
CA SER A 283 4.29 -26.12 -4.77
C SER A 283 5.12 -25.02 -5.41
N ILE A 284 4.88 -24.71 -6.69
CA ILE A 284 5.54 -23.62 -7.42
C ILE A 284 5.30 -22.27 -6.73
N VAL A 285 4.05 -21.96 -6.37
CA VAL A 285 3.73 -20.68 -5.71
C VAL A 285 4.42 -20.56 -4.35
N LYS A 286 4.49 -21.65 -3.55
CA LYS A 286 5.22 -21.65 -2.28
C LYS A 286 6.71 -21.38 -2.51
N GLU A 287 7.33 -22.07 -3.45
CA GLU A 287 8.75 -21.89 -3.80
C GLU A 287 9.03 -20.44 -4.22
N LEU A 288 8.23 -19.90 -5.14
CA LEU A 288 8.37 -18.52 -5.61
C LEU A 288 8.30 -17.47 -4.50
N HIS A 289 7.67 -17.76 -3.36
CA HIS A 289 7.44 -16.78 -2.29
C HIS A 289 8.26 -17.02 -1.01
N GLN A 290 9.17 -17.99 -0.96
CA GLN A 290 10.00 -18.29 0.23
C GLN A 290 10.73 -17.03 0.75
N GLU A 291 11.32 -16.26 -0.17
CA GLU A 291 12.07 -15.03 0.13
C GLU A 291 11.21 -13.75 0.07
N SER A 292 9.89 -13.88 -0.03
CA SER A 292 8.96 -12.76 -0.22
C SER A 292 7.98 -12.59 0.94
N LEU A 293 8.43 -12.96 2.15
CA LEU A 293 7.65 -12.92 3.39
C LEU A 293 8.01 -11.74 4.31
N GLY A 294 8.69 -10.73 3.76
CA GLY A 294 8.99 -9.47 4.45
C GLY A 294 10.30 -9.48 5.21
N GLN A 295 11.17 -10.45 4.91
CA GLN A 295 12.48 -10.60 5.55
C GLN A 295 13.25 -9.27 5.48
N PRO A 296 14.06 -8.93 6.50
CA PRO A 296 14.86 -7.71 6.47
C PRO A 296 15.75 -7.66 5.23
N GLU A 297 15.54 -6.67 4.37
CA GLU A 297 16.32 -6.51 3.15
C GLU A 297 17.30 -5.34 3.31
N LEU A 298 18.58 -5.60 3.08
CA LEU A 298 19.61 -4.56 3.09
C LEU A 298 19.40 -3.57 1.94
N ARG A 299 19.40 -2.28 2.28
CA ARG A 299 19.31 -1.19 1.31
C ARG A 299 20.56 -1.05 0.42
N THR A 300 21.69 -1.65 0.84
CA THR A 300 23.03 -1.52 0.21
C THR A 300 23.09 -1.95 -1.26
N SER A 301 22.13 -2.72 -1.76
CA SER A 301 22.13 -3.19 -3.15
C SER A 301 21.56 -2.18 -4.17
N LYS A 302 20.85 -1.12 -3.76
CA LYS A 302 20.18 -0.18 -4.69
C LYS A 302 20.07 1.24 -4.11
N ALA A 303 20.93 2.16 -4.52
CA ALA A 303 20.98 3.59 -4.11
C ALA A 303 19.67 4.42 -4.29
N ARG A 304 18.57 3.81 -4.75
CA ARG A 304 17.26 4.45 -4.96
C ARG A 304 16.15 3.95 -4.04
N ARG A 305 16.45 3.01 -3.13
CA ARG A 305 15.48 2.48 -2.18
C ARG A 305 15.22 3.49 -1.05
N ASP A 306 13.94 3.69 -0.74
CA ASP A 306 13.51 4.59 0.33
C ASP A 306 13.64 3.91 1.69
N VAL A 307 14.19 4.62 2.67
CA VAL A 307 14.38 4.15 4.04
C VAL A 307 13.05 3.87 4.74
N THR A 308 11.97 4.53 4.32
CA THR A 308 10.61 4.29 4.85
C THR A 308 10.00 2.95 4.40
N LYS A 309 10.58 2.32 3.37
CA LYS A 309 10.22 0.97 2.90
C LYS A 309 11.27 -0.08 3.28
N TYR A 310 12.54 0.30 3.21
CA TYR A 310 13.70 -0.56 3.48
C TYR A 310 14.54 0.05 4.62
N PRO A 311 14.14 -0.16 5.88
CA PRO A 311 14.75 0.52 7.02
C PRO A 311 16.13 -0.03 7.42
N VAL A 312 16.62 -1.11 6.82
CA VAL A 312 17.86 -1.78 7.23
C VAL A 312 19.02 -1.43 6.28
N PRO A 313 20.20 -1.04 6.80
CA PRO A 313 20.55 -0.95 8.23
C PRO A 313 20.26 0.40 8.88
N GLU A 314 19.93 1.46 8.14
CA GLU A 314 20.02 2.84 8.63
C GLU A 314 19.10 3.19 9.80
N CYS A 315 17.98 2.48 9.96
CA CYS A 315 17.04 2.66 11.06
C CYS A 315 17.25 1.69 12.22
N MET A 316 18.15 0.72 12.08
CA MET A 316 18.40 -0.29 13.12
C MET A 316 19.46 0.21 14.08
N CYS A 317 19.41 -0.28 15.32
CA CYS A 317 20.53 -0.13 16.25
C CYS A 317 21.74 -0.87 15.68
N ASN A 318 22.91 -0.23 15.68
CA ASN A 318 24.16 -0.92 15.39
C ASN A 318 24.74 -1.37 16.73
N ASP A 319 25.10 -2.64 16.82
CA ASP A 319 25.99 -3.12 17.87
C ASP A 319 27.37 -2.52 17.61
N LYS A 320 27.67 -1.42 18.29
CA LYS A 320 29.01 -0.82 18.35
C LYS A 320 29.47 -0.79 19.79
#